data_AF-A0A1V6UR39-F1
#
_entry.id   AF-A0A1V6UR39-F1
#
_cell.length_a   1.000
_cell.length_b   1.000
_cell.length_c   1.000
_cell.angle_alpha   90.00
_cell.angle_beta   90.00
_cell.angle_gamma   90.00
#
_symmetry.space_group_name_H-M   'P 1'
#
loop_
_entity.id
_entity.type
_entity.pdbx_description
1 polymer ?
#
loop_
_entity_poly.entity_id
_entity_poly.type
_entity_poly.pdbx_seq_one_letter_code
_entity_poly.pdbx_strand_id
1 'polypeptide(L)'
;MPITLRQSIQKPSVFTSDSPALAYGFVNLISVFEEIPASLYDCNISAAGSNSDTAALAAVYHSIALPTPLLSEYNETQKVDLMVTRQWLQIRLWNILNDRLTKSCADVAVVPLDLPATAARSVMTLMSTVSRKSANAHGIGIEQKLYDIGEAVCVLAQKLPPNTTGDGGKLYMDAQNALCGLLDRLSDIRGSQSHLLAPLLQKSHDILGLGSLPPHLSFPSHFIPDVTTKSSCWEIGTDDDDSLQPYTEAC
;
A
#
# COMPACT_ATOMS: atom_id res chain seq x y z
N MET A 1 -7.73 -10.14 34.17
CA MET A 1 -7.78 -11.27 33.22
C MET A 1 -7.74 -10.69 31.81
N PRO A 2 -6.80 -11.06 30.94
CA PRO A 2 -6.83 -10.64 29.55
C PRO A 2 -8.07 -11.22 28.85
N ILE A 3 -8.69 -10.45 27.96
CA ILE A 3 -9.82 -10.91 27.14
C ILE A 3 -9.23 -11.63 25.93
N THR A 4 -9.37 -12.96 25.87
CA THR A 4 -9.02 -13.76 24.69
C THR A 4 -10.29 -13.99 23.87
N LEU A 5 -10.35 -13.42 22.67
CA LEU A 5 -11.45 -13.70 21.73
C LEU A 5 -11.38 -15.16 21.29
N ARG A 6 -12.43 -15.94 21.57
CA ARG A 6 -12.54 -17.32 21.07
C ARG A 6 -12.83 -17.28 19.57
N GLN A 7 -12.20 -18.18 18.81
CA GLN A 7 -12.47 -18.43 17.40
C GLN A 7 -13.89 -19.01 17.24
N SER A 8 -14.92 -18.15 17.24
CA SER A 8 -16.33 -18.55 17.21
C SER A 8 -17.10 -18.08 15.97
N ILE A 9 -16.44 -17.35 15.07
CA ILE A 9 -17.08 -16.84 13.86
C ILE A 9 -16.95 -17.90 12.76
N GLN A 10 -18.08 -18.46 12.32
CA GLN A 10 -18.10 -19.37 11.19
C GLN A 10 -17.85 -18.60 9.88
N LYS A 11 -17.01 -19.18 9.00
CA LYS A 11 -16.80 -18.63 7.66
C LYS A 11 -18.11 -18.66 6.86
N PRO A 12 -18.42 -17.62 6.07
CA PRO A 12 -19.61 -17.64 5.23
C PRO A 12 -19.53 -18.76 4.18
N SER A 13 -20.66 -19.40 3.91
CA SER A 13 -20.77 -20.45 2.89
C SER A 13 -20.77 -19.83 1.49
N VAL A 14 -19.77 -20.20 0.68
CA VAL A 14 -19.62 -19.68 -0.69
C VAL A 14 -20.70 -20.24 -1.62
N PHE A 15 -20.97 -21.54 -1.53
CA PHE A 15 -21.85 -22.26 -2.46
C PHE A 15 -23.34 -21.94 -2.32
N THR A 16 -23.75 -21.28 -1.23
CA THR A 16 -25.16 -20.91 -0.98
C THR A 16 -25.36 -19.40 -0.96
N SER A 17 -24.37 -18.62 -1.42
CA SER A 17 -24.44 -17.16 -1.41
C SER A 17 -25.13 -16.64 -2.68
N ASP A 18 -25.95 -15.60 -2.52
CA ASP A 18 -26.52 -14.83 -3.65
C ASP A 18 -25.42 -14.16 -4.51
N SER A 19 -24.23 -14.00 -3.94
CA SER A 19 -23.05 -13.43 -4.60
C SER A 19 -21.80 -14.27 -4.30
N PRO A 20 -21.61 -15.43 -4.96
CA PRO A 20 -20.53 -16.37 -4.66
C PRO A 20 -19.13 -15.74 -4.78
N ALA A 21 -18.90 -14.88 -5.77
CA ALA A 21 -17.64 -14.15 -5.93
C ALA A 21 -17.34 -13.22 -4.73
N LEU A 22 -18.38 -12.55 -4.19
CA LEU A 22 -18.26 -11.71 -3.00
C LEU A 22 -17.86 -12.54 -1.78
N ALA A 23 -18.60 -13.64 -1.55
CA ALA A 23 -18.35 -14.58 -0.46
C ALA A 23 -16.95 -15.20 -0.56
N TYR A 24 -16.52 -15.59 -1.75
CA TYR A 24 -15.20 -16.15 -1.99
C TYR A 24 -14.07 -15.17 -1.67
N GLY A 25 -14.20 -13.91 -2.10
CA GLY A 25 -13.20 -12.89 -1.78
C GLY A 25 -13.11 -12.59 -0.29
N PHE A 26 -14.24 -12.58 0.41
CA PHE A 26 -14.26 -12.42 1.86
C PHE A 26 -13.65 -13.63 2.59
N VAL A 27 -13.98 -14.86 2.18
CA VAL A 27 -13.37 -16.08 2.73
C VAL A 27 -11.86 -16.08 2.53
N ASN A 28 -11.37 -15.66 1.37
CA ASN A 28 -9.94 -15.59 1.11
C ASN A 28 -9.25 -14.53 1.99
N LEU A 29 -9.91 -13.39 2.23
CA LEU A 29 -9.41 -12.40 3.18
C LEU A 29 -9.32 -12.99 4.60
N ILE A 30 -10.34 -13.71 5.07
CA ILE A 30 -10.30 -14.39 6.36
C ILE A 30 -9.13 -15.38 6.41
N SER A 31 -8.95 -16.20 5.37
CA SER A 31 -7.87 -17.17 5.31
C SER A 31 -6.50 -16.49 5.44
N VAL A 32 -6.29 -15.32 4.85
CA VAL A 32 -5.04 -14.54 5.02
C VAL A 32 -4.77 -14.18 6.50
N PHE A 33 -5.80 -13.87 7.28
CA PHE A 33 -5.64 -13.59 8.72
C PHE A 33 -5.51 -14.85 9.58
N GLU A 34 -6.07 -15.99 9.15
CA GLU A 34 -5.93 -17.28 9.83
C GLU A 34 -4.52 -17.86 9.73
N GLU A 35 -3.75 -17.49 8.70
CA GLU A 35 -2.33 -17.83 8.61
C GLU A 35 -1.51 -17.22 9.76
N ILE A 36 -2.04 -16.23 10.48
CA ILE A 36 -1.36 -15.57 11.60
C ILE A 36 -1.68 -16.32 12.90
N PRO A 37 -0.69 -17.00 13.53
CA PRO A 37 -0.94 -17.77 14.75
C PRO A 37 -1.32 -16.86 15.93
N ALA A 38 -2.19 -17.38 16.81
CA ALA A 38 -2.70 -16.70 18.00
C ALA A 38 -1.58 -16.11 18.89
N SER A 39 -0.44 -16.80 18.98
CA SER A 39 0.73 -16.36 19.75
C SER A 39 1.32 -15.02 19.30
N LEU A 40 1.02 -14.56 18.07
CA LEU A 40 1.42 -13.25 17.58
C LEU A 40 0.48 -12.13 18.05
N TYR A 41 -0.77 -12.46 18.38
CA TYR A 41 -1.74 -11.52 18.93
C TYR A 41 -1.56 -11.31 20.44
N ASP A 42 -1.02 -12.31 21.14
CA ASP A 42 -0.83 -12.31 22.60
C ASP A 42 0.35 -11.45 23.10
N CYS A 43 0.84 -10.48 22.31
CA CYS A 43 2.12 -9.77 22.48
C CYS A 43 2.39 -9.14 23.87
N ASN A 44 2.76 -9.98 24.84
CA ASN A 44 3.85 -9.77 25.76
C ASN A 44 4.99 -10.71 25.32
N ILE A 45 5.44 -10.55 24.07
CA ILE A 45 6.64 -11.21 23.55
C ILE A 45 7.79 -10.57 24.31
N SER A 46 8.10 -11.17 25.46
CA SER A 46 9.22 -10.81 26.30
C SER A 46 10.50 -10.78 25.49
N ALA A 47 11.45 -9.98 25.96
CA ALA A 47 12.74 -9.65 25.36
C ALA A 47 13.71 -10.83 25.09
N ALA A 48 13.20 -12.06 24.97
CA ALA A 48 13.91 -13.29 24.65
C ALA A 48 13.12 -14.09 23.60
N GLY A 49 12.97 -13.55 22.38
CA GLY A 49 12.41 -14.30 21.27
C GLY A 49 13.30 -15.48 20.93
N SER A 50 12.78 -16.71 21.03
CA SER A 50 13.54 -17.91 20.70
C SER A 50 13.71 -18.04 19.18
N ASN A 51 14.74 -18.75 18.73
CA ASN A 51 14.95 -19.03 17.29
C ASN A 51 13.73 -19.75 16.65
N SER A 52 12.97 -20.51 17.45
CA SER A 52 11.75 -21.21 16.99
C SER A 52 10.64 -20.25 16.59
N ASP A 53 10.51 -19.11 17.26
CA ASP A 53 9.46 -18.12 16.98
C ASP A 53 9.72 -17.38 15.67
N THR A 54 11.00 -17.16 15.34
CA THR A 54 11.42 -16.54 14.09
C THR A 54 11.16 -17.45 12.89
N ALA A 55 11.41 -18.76 13.02
CA ALA A 55 11.09 -19.74 11.97
C ALA A 55 9.57 -19.87 11.73
N ALA A 56 8.76 -19.80 12.79
CA ALA A 56 7.30 -19.78 12.65
C ALA A 56 6.83 -18.53 11.89
N LEU A 57 7.34 -17.35 12.24
CA LEU A 57 7.05 -16.09 11.53
C LEU A 57 7.47 -16.14 10.05
N ALA A 58 8.60 -16.77 9.74
CA ALA A 58 9.05 -17.02 8.37
C ALA A 58 8.02 -17.82 7.56
N ALA A 59 7.52 -18.91 8.14
CA ALA A 59 6.56 -19.78 7.49
C ALA A 59 5.25 -19.04 7.22
N VAL A 60 4.78 -18.24 8.18
CA VAL A 60 3.59 -17.38 8.04
C VAL A 60 3.80 -16.37 6.91
N TYR A 61 4.97 -15.71 6.87
CA TYR A 61 5.32 -14.81 5.77
C TYR A 61 5.22 -15.50 4.41
N HIS A 62 5.83 -16.69 4.26
CA HIS A 62 5.80 -17.43 3.01
C HIS A 62 4.37 -17.83 2.60
N SER A 63 3.53 -18.24 3.56
CA SER A 63 2.11 -18.56 3.30
C SER A 63 1.33 -17.33 2.80
N ILE A 64 1.54 -16.17 3.43
CA ILE A 64 0.94 -14.89 3.02
C ILE A 64 1.61 -14.31 1.76
N ALA A 65 2.74 -14.83 1.30
CA ALA A 65 3.36 -14.43 0.04
C ALA A 65 2.83 -15.21 -1.17
N LEU A 66 2.19 -16.37 -0.98
CA LEU A 66 1.68 -17.19 -2.08
C LEU A 66 0.69 -16.46 -3.01
N PRO A 67 0.60 -16.80 -4.30
CA PRO A 67 -0.43 -16.23 -5.17
C PRO A 67 -1.85 -16.60 -4.70
N THR A 68 -2.82 -15.70 -4.89
CA THR A 68 -4.23 -16.04 -4.66
C THR A 68 -4.80 -16.76 -5.89
N PRO A 69 -5.33 -17.98 -5.74
CA PRO A 69 -6.05 -18.67 -6.81
C PRO A 69 -7.24 -17.84 -7.30
N LEU A 70 -7.51 -17.90 -8.61
CA LEU A 70 -8.68 -17.27 -9.23
C LEU A 70 -8.78 -15.75 -9.05
N LEU A 71 -7.68 -15.05 -8.74
CA LEU A 71 -7.68 -13.60 -8.55
C LEU A 71 -8.32 -12.84 -9.73
N SER A 72 -8.24 -13.36 -10.95
CA SER A 72 -8.89 -12.79 -12.14
C SER A 72 -10.41 -12.64 -12.01
N GLU A 73 -11.06 -13.55 -11.28
CA GLU A 73 -12.53 -13.62 -11.11
C GLU A 73 -13.08 -12.59 -10.10
N TYR A 74 -12.20 -11.98 -9.32
CA TYR A 74 -12.58 -11.01 -8.30
C TYR A 74 -12.93 -9.68 -8.96
N ASN A 75 -13.93 -8.97 -8.43
CA ASN A 75 -14.15 -7.59 -8.85
C ASN A 75 -13.01 -6.68 -8.37
N GLU A 76 -12.86 -5.50 -8.98
CA GLU A 76 -11.77 -4.57 -8.66
C GLU A 76 -11.67 -4.23 -7.18
N THR A 77 -12.80 -3.97 -6.53
CA THR A 77 -12.85 -3.65 -5.09
C THR A 77 -12.28 -4.80 -4.26
N GLN A 78 -12.69 -6.04 -4.51
CA GLN A 78 -12.17 -7.18 -3.78
C GLN A 78 -10.69 -7.43 -4.06
N LYS A 79 -10.24 -7.23 -5.30
CA LYS A 79 -8.81 -7.31 -5.66
C LYS A 79 -7.98 -6.32 -4.86
N VAL A 80 -8.44 -5.06 -4.79
CA VAL A 80 -7.79 -4.01 -4.02
C VAL A 80 -7.71 -4.38 -2.54
N ASP A 81 -8.84 -4.74 -1.92
CA ASP A 81 -8.84 -5.07 -0.49
C ASP A 81 -7.87 -6.19 -0.15
N LEU A 82 -7.94 -7.27 -0.93
CA LEU A 82 -7.17 -8.46 -0.69
C LEU A 82 -5.68 -8.20 -0.91
N MET A 83 -5.30 -7.64 -2.06
CA MET A 83 -3.90 -7.43 -2.41
C MET A 83 -3.25 -6.41 -1.48
N VAL A 84 -3.92 -5.29 -1.18
CA VAL A 84 -3.36 -4.30 -0.25
C VAL A 84 -3.24 -4.89 1.15
N THR A 85 -4.23 -5.65 1.63
CA THR A 85 -4.14 -6.32 2.95
C THR A 85 -3.01 -7.34 3.00
N ARG A 86 -2.83 -8.12 1.94
CA ARG A 86 -1.77 -9.13 1.84
C ARG A 86 -0.39 -8.48 1.87
N GLN A 87 -0.18 -7.44 1.06
CA GLN A 87 1.07 -6.68 1.05
C GLN A 87 1.33 -6.02 2.41
N TRP A 88 0.30 -5.40 3.00
CA TRP A 88 0.40 -4.82 4.34
C TRP A 88 0.79 -5.85 5.40
N LEU A 89 0.20 -7.04 5.42
CA LEU A 89 0.56 -8.10 6.37
C LEU A 89 2.00 -8.60 6.19
N GLN A 90 2.46 -8.75 4.95
CA GLN A 90 3.87 -9.06 4.69
C GLN A 90 4.79 -7.99 5.28
N ILE A 91 4.43 -6.71 5.16
CA ILE A 91 5.17 -5.61 5.78
C ILE A 91 5.12 -5.64 7.31
N ARG A 92 3.98 -5.99 7.92
CA ARG A 92 3.89 -6.14 9.38
C ARG A 92 4.81 -7.25 9.88
N LEU A 93 4.85 -8.38 9.18
CA LEU A 93 5.75 -9.49 9.50
C LEU A 93 7.22 -9.11 9.29
N TRP A 94 7.51 -8.40 8.20
CA TRP A 94 8.83 -7.86 7.92
C TRP A 94 9.32 -6.96 9.06
N ASN A 95 8.50 -6.03 9.54
CA ASN A 95 8.86 -5.16 10.67
C ASN A 95 9.21 -5.96 11.93
N ILE A 96 8.41 -6.97 12.27
CA ILE A 96 8.65 -7.82 13.45
C ILE A 96 9.96 -8.62 13.30
N LEU A 97 10.17 -9.23 12.13
CA LEU A 97 11.37 -10.01 11.85
C LEU A 97 12.64 -9.13 11.81
N ASN A 98 12.54 -7.97 11.17
CA ASN A 98 13.62 -7.00 11.05
C ASN A 98 14.05 -6.43 12.42
N ASP A 99 13.10 -6.11 13.30
CA ASP A 99 13.40 -5.68 14.68
C ASP A 99 14.11 -6.79 15.48
N ARG A 100 13.68 -8.05 15.32
CA ARG A 100 14.34 -9.20 15.97
C ARG A 100 15.75 -9.45 15.45
N LEU A 101 15.98 -9.34 14.15
CA LEU A 101 17.30 -9.50 13.54
C LEU A 101 18.28 -8.42 14.03
N THR A 102 17.82 -7.19 14.24
CA THR A 102 18.69 -6.15 14.84
C THR A 102 19.07 -6.41 16.29
N LYS A 103 18.31 -7.26 17.00
CA LYS A 103 18.52 -7.60 18.42
C LYS A 103 19.24 -8.92 18.64
N SER A 104 19.18 -9.84 17.67
CA SER A 104 19.80 -11.17 17.73
C SER A 104 21.01 -11.23 16.80
N CYS A 105 22.16 -11.72 17.28
CA CYS A 105 23.39 -11.89 16.49
C CYS A 105 23.30 -13.06 15.47
N ALA A 106 22.09 -13.46 15.06
CA ALA A 106 21.84 -14.58 14.18
C ALA A 106 21.65 -14.10 12.74
N ASP A 107 22.57 -14.50 11.86
CA ASP A 107 22.68 -14.08 10.46
C ASP A 107 21.79 -14.90 9.51
N VAL A 108 20.50 -15.04 9.82
CA VAL A 108 19.56 -15.72 8.91
C VAL A 108 18.57 -14.69 8.39
N ALA A 109 18.76 -14.26 7.14
CA ALA A 109 17.80 -13.40 6.44
C ALA A 109 16.52 -14.19 6.16
N VAL A 110 15.54 -14.04 7.06
CA VAL A 110 14.25 -14.74 7.00
C VAL A 110 13.28 -14.10 5.98
N VAL A 111 13.50 -12.84 5.64
CA VAL A 111 12.65 -12.06 4.73
C VAL A 111 13.51 -11.19 3.81
N PRO A 112 13.09 -10.94 2.56
CA PRO A 112 13.84 -10.11 1.62
C PRO A 112 14.02 -8.67 2.14
N LEU A 113 15.21 -8.11 1.94
CA LEU A 113 15.53 -6.74 2.35
C LEU A 113 14.69 -5.71 1.59
N ASP A 114 14.48 -5.91 0.30
CA ASP A 114 13.79 -5.01 -0.61
C ASP A 114 12.25 -5.08 -0.51
N LEU A 115 11.72 -5.94 0.36
CA LEU A 115 10.29 -6.20 0.49
C LEU A 115 9.45 -4.92 0.68
N PRO A 116 9.83 -3.93 1.51
CA PRO A 116 9.10 -2.66 1.60
C PRO A 116 8.92 -1.93 0.27
N ALA A 117 9.99 -1.79 -0.51
CA ALA A 117 9.95 -1.11 -1.81
C ALA A 117 9.12 -1.91 -2.83
N THR A 118 9.28 -3.24 -2.85
CA THR A 118 8.54 -4.13 -3.76
C THR A 118 7.05 -4.18 -3.44
N ALA A 119 6.68 -4.20 -2.15
CA ALA A 119 5.30 -4.16 -1.71
C ALA A 119 4.62 -2.83 -2.06
N ALA A 120 5.29 -1.70 -1.78
CA ALA A 120 4.80 -0.37 -2.15
C ALA A 120 4.59 -0.26 -3.66
N ARG A 121 5.55 -0.69 -4.47
CA ARG A 121 5.44 -0.71 -5.94
C ARG A 121 4.28 -1.57 -6.42
N SER A 122 4.10 -2.75 -5.83
CA SER A 122 2.98 -3.65 -6.17
C SER A 122 1.63 -3.00 -5.87
N VAL A 123 1.50 -2.36 -4.71
CA VAL A 123 0.29 -1.63 -4.33
C VAL A 123 0.04 -0.43 -5.25
N MET A 124 1.05 0.38 -5.56
CA MET A 124 0.91 1.53 -6.47
C MET A 124 0.55 1.09 -7.89
N THR A 125 1.16 0.01 -8.38
CA THR A 125 0.82 -0.58 -9.68
C THR A 125 -0.66 -0.99 -9.70
N LEU A 126 -1.12 -1.73 -8.69
CA LEU A 126 -2.53 -2.09 -8.57
C LEU A 126 -3.44 -0.86 -8.57
N MET A 127 -3.12 0.15 -7.75
CA MET A 127 -3.91 1.39 -7.64
C MET A 127 -4.01 2.17 -8.94
N SER A 128 -2.99 2.07 -9.81
CA SER A 128 -2.99 2.72 -11.13
C SER A 128 -3.88 2.01 -12.16
N THR A 129 -4.20 0.74 -11.93
CA THR A 129 -4.95 -0.11 -12.89
C THR A 129 -6.45 -0.21 -12.60
N VAL A 130 -6.88 0.15 -11.39
CA VAL A 130 -8.28 0.01 -10.93
C VAL A 130 -9.04 1.32 -11.01
N SER A 131 -10.37 1.26 -11.10
CA SER A 131 -11.20 2.46 -11.08
C SER A 131 -11.05 3.26 -9.77
N ARG A 132 -11.21 4.59 -9.85
CA ARG A 132 -11.23 5.48 -8.68
C ARG A 132 -12.27 5.04 -7.64
N LYS A 133 -13.43 4.55 -8.11
CA LYS A 133 -14.49 4.02 -7.24
C LYS A 133 -14.01 2.81 -6.42
N SER A 134 -13.38 1.84 -7.06
CA SER A 134 -12.88 0.64 -6.36
C SER A 134 -11.70 0.93 -5.46
N ALA A 135 -10.75 1.77 -5.91
CA ALA A 135 -9.62 2.18 -5.06
C ALA A 135 -10.06 2.89 -3.76
N ASN A 136 -11.18 3.62 -3.81
CA ASN A 136 -11.70 4.41 -2.70
C ASN A 136 -12.78 3.69 -1.86
N ALA A 137 -13.21 2.50 -2.27
CA ALA A 137 -14.31 1.76 -1.63
C ALA A 137 -13.99 1.24 -0.22
N HIS A 138 -12.71 1.16 0.14
CA HIS A 138 -12.21 0.52 1.37
C HIS A 138 -12.16 1.44 2.60
N GLY A 139 -12.53 2.71 2.44
CA GLY A 139 -12.58 3.68 3.53
C GLY A 139 -11.22 3.93 4.18
N ILE A 140 -11.22 4.33 5.44
CA ILE A 140 -10.02 4.76 6.19
C ILE A 140 -9.00 3.64 6.40
N GLY A 141 -9.42 2.37 6.37
CA GLY A 141 -8.55 1.23 6.59
C GLY A 141 -7.45 1.12 5.53
N ILE A 142 -7.72 1.55 4.29
CA ILE A 142 -6.70 1.52 3.23
C ILE A 142 -5.65 2.62 3.39
N GLU A 143 -6.04 3.79 3.89
CA GLU A 143 -5.11 4.90 4.17
C GLU A 143 -4.07 4.46 5.21
N GLN A 144 -4.52 3.82 6.28
CA GLN A 144 -3.63 3.29 7.31
C GLN A 144 -2.69 2.23 6.75
N LYS A 145 -3.18 1.33 5.89
CA LYS A 145 -2.34 0.30 5.25
C LYS A 145 -1.27 0.92 4.36
N LEU A 146 -1.62 1.92 3.56
CA LEU A 146 -0.67 2.65 2.71
C LEU A 146 0.38 3.40 3.54
N TYR A 147 -0.05 4.05 4.61
CA TYR A 147 0.84 4.72 5.56
C TYR A 147 1.83 3.75 6.20
N ASP A 148 1.36 2.60 6.72
CA ASP A 148 2.22 1.59 7.35
C ASP A 148 3.24 1.01 6.36
N ILE A 149 2.84 0.82 5.09
CA ILE A 149 3.77 0.43 4.01
C ILE A 149 4.82 1.54 3.81
N GLY A 150 4.40 2.80 3.72
CA GLY A 150 5.31 3.94 3.57
C GLY A 150 6.29 4.07 4.73
N GLU A 151 5.85 3.84 5.96
CA GLU A 151 6.72 3.84 7.14
C GLU A 151 7.80 2.75 7.04
N ALA A 152 7.46 1.55 6.58
CA ALA A 152 8.43 0.50 6.34
C ALA A 152 9.42 0.84 5.22
N VAL A 153 8.98 1.54 4.17
CA VAL A 153 9.86 2.05 3.11
C VAL A 153 10.84 3.09 3.67
N CYS A 154 10.40 3.97 4.57
CA CYS A 154 11.31 4.89 5.27
C CYS A 154 12.37 4.15 6.08
N VAL A 155 11.98 3.11 6.83
CA VAL A 155 12.91 2.27 7.61
C VAL A 155 13.92 1.57 6.69
N LEU A 156 13.48 1.08 5.53
CA LEU A 156 14.38 0.51 4.51
C LEU A 156 15.38 1.57 4.01
N ALA A 157 14.91 2.73 3.57
CA ALA A 157 15.75 3.79 3.02
C ALA A 157 16.81 4.28 4.03
N GLN A 158 16.45 4.38 5.32
CA GLN A 158 17.38 4.78 6.39
C GLN A 158 18.51 3.78 6.62
N LYS A 159 18.31 2.50 6.28
CA LYS A 159 19.35 1.46 6.35
C LYS A 159 20.28 1.45 5.14
N LEU A 160 19.92 2.16 4.07
CA LEU A 160 20.67 2.19 2.83
C LEU A 160 21.55 3.44 2.77
N PRO A 161 22.81 3.31 2.35
CA PRO A 161 23.68 4.46 2.13
C PRO A 161 23.20 5.27 0.90
N PRO A 162 22.93 6.59 1.04
CA PRO A 162 22.31 7.41 -0.01
C PRO A 162 23.21 7.65 -1.24
N ASN A 163 24.54 7.51 -1.09
CA ASN A 163 25.53 7.82 -2.13
C ASN A 163 26.26 6.58 -2.67
N THR A 164 25.67 5.39 -2.54
CA THR A 164 26.30 4.15 -2.98
C THR A 164 25.99 3.84 -4.44
N THR A 165 27.03 3.60 -5.24
CA THR A 165 26.89 3.05 -6.59
C THR A 165 26.62 1.54 -6.52
N GLY A 166 25.69 1.04 -7.34
CA GLY A 166 25.34 -0.39 -7.42
C GLY A 166 23.95 -0.71 -6.86
N ASP A 167 23.74 -1.97 -6.45
CA ASP A 167 22.41 -2.48 -6.06
C ASP A 167 21.79 -1.73 -4.87
N GLY A 168 22.61 -1.30 -3.90
CA GLY A 168 22.14 -0.50 -2.76
C GLY A 168 21.61 0.87 -3.16
N GLY A 169 22.26 1.55 -4.11
CA GLY A 169 21.79 2.83 -4.65
C GLY A 169 20.50 2.68 -5.47
N LYS A 170 20.40 1.60 -6.26
CA LYS A 170 19.16 1.27 -6.97
C LYS A 170 17.99 1.06 -6.01
N LEU A 171 18.22 0.29 -4.94
CA LEU A 171 17.18 0.03 -3.93
C LEU A 171 16.77 1.31 -3.18
N TYR A 172 17.71 2.22 -2.93
CA TYR A 172 17.41 3.54 -2.35
C TYR A 172 16.52 4.39 -3.27
N MET A 173 16.84 4.45 -4.56
CA MET A 173 16.00 5.13 -5.56
C MET A 173 14.61 4.49 -5.68
N ASP A 174 14.54 3.16 -5.61
CA ASP A 174 13.27 2.43 -5.60
C ASP A 174 12.43 2.78 -4.36
N ALA A 175 13.05 2.94 -3.20
CA ALA A 175 12.38 3.41 -1.98
C ALA A 175 11.88 4.86 -2.12
N GLN A 176 12.66 5.76 -2.71
CA GLN A 176 12.24 7.14 -2.98
C GLN A 176 11.01 7.18 -3.91
N ASN A 177 11.05 6.44 -5.03
CA ASN A 177 9.94 6.36 -5.97
C ASN A 177 8.68 5.78 -5.33
N ALA A 178 8.83 4.75 -4.50
CA ALA A 178 7.74 4.17 -3.74
C ALA A 178 7.11 5.19 -2.76
N LEU A 179 7.93 5.96 -2.05
CA LEU A 179 7.44 7.02 -1.14
C LEU A 179 6.69 8.12 -1.91
N CYS A 180 7.22 8.58 -3.05
CA CYS A 180 6.53 9.55 -3.89
C CYS A 180 5.14 9.06 -4.31
N GLY A 181 5.03 7.81 -4.78
CA GLY A 181 3.74 7.25 -5.18
C GLY A 181 2.75 7.12 -4.02
N LEU A 182 3.23 6.71 -2.83
CA LEU A 182 2.39 6.60 -1.63
C LEU A 182 1.90 7.97 -1.15
N LEU A 183 2.79 8.97 -1.13
CA LEU A 183 2.42 10.34 -0.80
C LEU A 183 1.41 10.90 -1.79
N ASP A 184 1.66 10.76 -3.11
CA ASP A 184 0.73 11.14 -4.19
C ASP A 184 -0.64 10.53 -3.95
N ARG A 185 -0.67 9.23 -3.64
CA ARG A 185 -1.93 8.56 -3.35
C ARG A 185 -2.63 9.12 -2.12
N LEU A 186 -1.92 9.34 -1.02
CA LEU A 186 -2.49 9.89 0.23
C LEU A 186 -2.96 11.35 0.09
N SER A 187 -2.56 12.05 -0.97
CA SER A 187 -2.93 13.44 -1.24
C SER A 187 -4.37 13.64 -1.74
N ASP A 188 -4.88 12.66 -2.49
CA ASP A 188 -6.22 12.68 -3.10
C ASP A 188 -6.98 11.36 -2.84
N ILE A 189 -6.60 10.63 -1.79
CA ILE A 189 -7.28 9.38 -1.46
C ILE A 189 -8.72 9.67 -1.06
N ARG A 190 -9.67 8.99 -1.72
CA ARG A 190 -11.11 9.22 -1.52
C ARG A 190 -11.56 10.66 -1.86
N GLY A 191 -10.81 11.39 -2.70
CA GLY A 191 -11.17 12.73 -3.14
C GLY A 191 -10.77 13.83 -2.15
N SER A 192 -9.89 13.52 -1.19
CA SER A 192 -9.41 14.47 -0.20
C SER A 192 -8.02 14.06 0.31
N GLN A 193 -7.31 15.00 0.93
CA GLN A 193 -6.07 14.71 1.61
C GLN A 193 -6.30 13.81 2.83
N SER A 194 -5.52 12.74 2.94
CA SER A 194 -5.46 11.91 4.15
C SER A 194 -4.75 12.64 5.28
N HIS A 195 -5.29 12.50 6.50
CA HIS A 195 -4.61 12.94 7.72
C HIS A 195 -3.24 12.26 7.96
N LEU A 196 -2.97 11.14 7.29
CA LEU A 196 -1.72 10.40 7.37
C LEU A 196 -0.64 10.90 6.39
N LEU A 197 -1.00 11.80 5.46
CA LEU A 197 -0.04 12.37 4.51
C LEU A 197 1.08 13.14 5.23
N ALA A 198 0.72 14.09 6.09
CA ALA A 198 1.69 14.95 6.75
C ALA A 198 2.68 14.16 7.65
N PRO A 199 2.23 13.21 8.49
CA PRO A 199 3.14 12.34 9.24
C PRO A 199 4.10 11.53 8.37
N LEU A 200 3.62 10.98 7.23
CA LEU A 200 4.49 10.22 6.33
C LEU A 200 5.51 11.13 5.63
N LEU A 201 5.06 12.28 5.15
CA LEU A 201 5.91 13.27 4.50
C LEU A 201 7.04 13.70 5.43
N GLN A 202 6.71 14.00 6.69
CA GLN A 202 7.69 14.34 7.72
C GLN A 202 8.75 13.24 7.91
N LYS A 203 8.35 11.97 7.93
CA LYS A 203 9.28 10.83 8.06
C LYS A 203 10.15 10.63 6.81
N SER A 204 9.61 10.95 5.64
CA SER A 204 10.31 10.80 4.35
C SER A 204 11.16 12.00 3.94
N HIS A 205 11.12 13.09 4.70
CA HIS A 205 11.65 14.40 4.32
C HIS A 205 13.12 14.36 3.87
N ASP A 206 13.99 13.76 4.68
CA ASP A 206 15.42 13.67 4.37
C ASP A 206 15.71 12.65 3.25
N ILE A 207 14.92 11.58 3.20
CA ILE A 207 15.03 10.54 2.17
C ILE A 207 14.72 11.13 0.79
N LEU A 208 13.74 12.02 0.71
CA LEU A 208 13.34 12.70 -0.53
C LEU A 208 14.20 13.93 -0.86
N GLY A 209 15.22 14.23 -0.06
CA GLY A 209 16.07 15.42 -0.24
C GLY A 209 15.39 16.75 0.09
N LEU A 210 14.22 16.72 0.72
CA LEU A 210 13.46 17.91 1.11
C LEU A 210 14.09 18.64 2.31
N GLY A 211 15.02 17.97 3.04
CA GLY A 211 15.86 18.50 4.13
C GLY A 211 16.50 19.87 3.86
N SER A 212 16.83 20.13 2.60
CA SER A 212 17.50 21.36 2.15
C SER A 212 16.54 22.47 1.72
N LEU A 213 15.24 22.18 1.62
CA LEU A 213 14.24 23.14 1.17
C LEU A 213 13.80 24.06 2.32
N PRO A 214 13.58 25.35 2.03
CA PRO A 214 12.93 26.25 2.98
C PRO A 214 11.57 25.69 3.44
N PRO A 215 11.11 25.97 4.68
CA PRO A 215 9.88 25.42 5.26
C PRO A 215 8.59 25.63 4.43
N HIS A 216 8.59 26.60 3.52
CA HIS A 216 7.46 26.93 2.64
C HIS A 216 7.48 26.16 1.31
N LEU A 217 8.59 25.51 0.96
CA LEU A 217 8.77 24.65 -0.23
C LEU A 217 8.93 23.17 0.14
N SER A 218 9.19 22.86 1.40
CA SER A 218 9.31 21.49 1.93
C SER A 218 8.00 20.71 1.92
N PHE A 219 6.86 21.40 1.76
CA PHE A 219 5.56 20.79 1.44
C PHE A 219 5.25 21.10 -0.03
N PRO A 220 5.38 20.13 -0.93
CA PRO A 220 5.09 20.36 -2.34
C PRO A 220 3.64 20.82 -2.52
N SER A 221 3.44 21.92 -3.26
CA SER A 221 2.11 22.52 -3.45
C SER A 221 1.10 21.59 -4.16
N HIS A 222 1.57 20.52 -4.81
CA HIS A 222 0.70 19.48 -5.36
C HIS A 222 0.03 18.61 -4.29
N PHE A 223 0.51 18.66 -3.04
CA PHE A 223 -0.04 17.91 -1.92
C PHE A 223 -1.10 18.66 -1.12
N ILE A 224 -1.24 19.97 -1.32
CA ILE A 224 -2.29 20.77 -0.67
C ILE A 224 -3.43 20.89 -1.68
N PRO A 225 -4.62 20.33 -1.42
CA PRO A 225 -5.75 20.58 -2.30
C PRO A 225 -6.07 22.07 -2.19
N ASP A 226 -5.97 22.78 -3.31
CA ASP A 226 -6.33 24.19 -3.40
C ASP A 226 -7.83 24.32 -3.15
N VAL A 227 -8.22 24.63 -1.90
CA VAL A 227 -9.58 25.05 -1.55
C VAL A 227 -9.71 26.52 -1.91
N THR A 228 -9.51 26.87 -3.18
CA THR A 228 -10.04 28.09 -3.81
C THR A 228 -9.61 28.17 -5.26
N THR A 229 -10.43 27.62 -6.15
CA THR A 229 -10.90 28.42 -7.30
C THR A 229 -12.19 27.85 -7.86
N LYS A 230 -13.26 28.63 -7.68
CA LYS A 230 -14.46 28.52 -8.51
C LYS A 230 -14.07 28.76 -9.98
N SER A 231 -14.46 27.83 -10.84
CA SER A 231 -14.74 28.07 -12.26
C SER A 231 -15.61 26.90 -12.73
N SER A 232 -16.91 26.92 -12.45
CA SER A 232 -17.91 27.24 -13.47
C SER A 232 -17.32 27.93 -14.71
N CYS A 233 -17.09 27.16 -15.77
CA CYS A 233 -17.17 27.68 -17.14
C CYS A 233 -17.37 26.50 -18.11
N TRP A 234 -18.62 26.04 -18.22
CA TRP A 234 -19.15 25.61 -19.50
C TRP A 234 -20.30 26.55 -19.80
N GLU A 235 -19.99 27.78 -20.21
CA GLU A 235 -20.96 28.53 -21.00
C GLU A 235 -20.85 28.02 -22.43
N ILE A 236 -21.93 27.41 -22.88
CA ILE A 236 -22.16 27.02 -24.26
C ILE A 236 -22.31 28.32 -25.04
N GLY A 237 -21.24 28.75 -25.69
CA GLY A 237 -21.29 29.71 -26.79
C GLY A 237 -21.55 28.96 -28.08
N THR A 238 -22.79 28.97 -28.53
CA THR A 238 -23.12 28.84 -29.95
C THR A 238 -22.64 30.10 -30.65
N ASP A 239 -21.87 29.95 -31.73
CA ASP A 239 -22.14 30.60 -33.02
C ASP A 239 -21.02 30.26 -34.03
N ASP A 240 -21.46 29.64 -35.12
CA ASP A 240 -21.06 29.80 -36.53
C ASP A 240 -19.58 30.02 -36.91
N ASP A 241 -19.02 29.05 -37.63
CA ASP A 241 -18.38 29.33 -38.93
C ASP A 241 -18.41 28.07 -39.82
N ASP A 242 -19.38 28.05 -40.75
CA ASP A 242 -19.50 27.06 -41.83
C ASP A 242 -18.72 27.58 -43.04
N SER A 243 -17.43 27.23 -43.12
CA SER A 243 -16.61 27.51 -44.29
C SER A 243 -16.52 26.29 -45.21
N LEU A 244 -17.43 26.28 -46.19
CA LEU A 244 -17.45 25.43 -47.38
C LEU A 244 -16.10 25.40 -48.12
N GLN A 245 -15.60 24.19 -48.42
CA GLN A 245 -14.65 23.96 -49.52
C GLN A 245 -15.31 23.11 -50.63
N PRO A 246 -15.30 23.55 -51.90
CA PRO A 246 -15.74 22.71 -53.01
C PRO A 246 -14.58 21.87 -53.55
N TYR A 247 -14.79 20.55 -53.57
CA TYR A 247 -14.01 19.61 -54.37
C TYR A 247 -14.41 19.72 -55.85
N THR A 248 -13.43 20.02 -56.70
CA THR A 248 -13.35 19.63 -58.12
C THR A 248 -12.85 18.17 -58.16
N GLU A 249 -13.20 17.23 -59.04
CA GLU A 249 -13.57 17.19 -60.47
C GLU A 249 -14.43 15.92 -60.75
N ALA A 250 -15.25 15.92 -61.82
CA ALA A 250 -15.22 14.91 -62.91
C ALA A 250 -16.42 15.02 -63.88
N CYS A 251 -16.10 14.95 -65.18
CA CYS A 251 -16.91 15.00 -66.42
C CYS A 251 -17.32 16.39 -66.93
#